data_AF-A0A974BYR2-F1
#
_entry.id   AF-A0A974BYR2-F1
#
_cell.length_a   1.000
_cell.length_b   1.000
_cell.length_c   1.000
_cell.angle_alpha   90.00
_cell.angle_beta   90.00
_cell.angle_gamma   90.00
#
_symmetry.space_group_name_H-M   'P 1'
#
loop_
_entity.id
_entity.type
_entity.pdbx_description
1 polymer ?
#
loop_
_entity_poly.entity_id
_entity_poly.type
_entity_poly.pdbx_seq_one_letter_code
_entity_poly.pdbx_strand_id
1 'polypeptide(L)'
;MPILYAPGGSSGIGAVVKQAQYIQEVHGLHSVCVWFSLLLLLNGLEPVSVMAAREEVTVYEDEIRSHYGRLEKMTDLVAMWEVSLSDGIHKIEFEHGTTSGKRVVYVDGKEIIRKDWMFKLVGKETFPVGASQTKATINIDAVSGFAYEYTLDINGKSLKKYMENRSKTTNTWVLHLDGEDCRVVLEKDTMDVWCNGRNMETAGEFVDDGTETHFSIGNHDCCIKAVSSGKRREGIIHTLIVDDREIPESTE
;
A
#
# COMPACT_ATOMS: atom_id res chain seq x y z
N MET A 1 -40.76 17.42 66.88
CA MET A 1 -40.77 16.12 67.58
C MET A 1 -40.07 15.10 66.69
N PRO A 2 -39.18 14.26 67.23
CA PRO A 2 -38.22 13.44 66.50
C PRO A 2 -38.89 12.13 66.03
N ILE A 3 -38.26 11.30 65.20
CA ILE A 3 -37.51 10.12 65.65
C ILE A 3 -36.51 9.69 64.56
N LEU A 4 -35.25 9.58 64.98
CA LEU A 4 -34.12 8.85 64.38
C LEU A 4 -34.43 7.35 64.24
N TYR A 5 -33.81 6.66 63.28
CA TYR A 5 -32.88 5.54 63.54
C TYR A 5 -32.18 5.12 62.24
N ALA A 6 -30.85 5.25 62.22
CA ALA A 6 -29.91 4.53 61.35
C ALA A 6 -29.38 3.29 62.14
N PRO A 7 -28.34 2.52 61.76
CA PRO A 7 -27.56 2.46 60.51
C PRO A 7 -27.25 1.01 60.02
N GLY A 8 -26.53 0.88 58.90
CA GLY A 8 -25.86 -0.35 58.50
C GLY A 8 -24.84 -0.12 57.38
N GLY A 9 -23.57 0.15 57.75
CA GLY A 9 -22.40 0.05 56.87
C GLY A 9 -22.12 -1.42 56.50
N SER A 10 -21.24 -1.76 55.54
CA SER A 10 -19.88 -1.26 55.37
C SER A 10 -19.25 -1.69 54.03
N SER A 11 -18.42 -0.77 53.48
CA SER A 11 -17.13 -0.94 52.76
C SER A 11 -17.07 -1.82 51.50
N GLY A 12 -16.48 -1.41 50.37
CA GLY A 12 -15.68 -0.25 49.94
C GLY A 12 -15.40 -0.42 48.42
N ILE A 13 -14.72 0.44 47.65
CA ILE A 13 -13.84 1.61 47.79
C ILE A 13 -13.93 2.29 46.38
N GLY A 14 -14.39 3.54 46.19
CA GLY A 14 -13.59 4.78 46.06
C GLY A 14 -12.87 4.92 44.69
N ALA A 15 -12.85 6.01 43.93
CA ALA A 15 -13.26 7.41 44.10
C ALA A 15 -13.20 8.12 42.69
N VAL A 16 -14.15 8.98 42.28
CA VAL A 16 -14.11 10.49 42.27
C VAL A 16 -13.28 11.04 41.07
N VAL A 17 -13.74 11.90 40.14
CA VAL A 17 -14.24 13.30 40.22
C VAL A 17 -14.92 13.74 38.88
N LYS A 18 -16.09 14.40 38.98
CA LYS A 18 -16.67 15.62 38.32
C LYS A 18 -15.95 16.30 37.13
N GLN A 19 -16.51 17.21 36.30
CA GLN A 19 -17.83 17.73 35.89
C GLN A 19 -17.53 19.02 35.07
N ALA A 20 -18.46 19.44 34.18
CA ALA A 20 -18.62 20.73 33.47
C ALA A 20 -17.87 20.90 32.11
N GLN A 21 -18.53 21.11 30.94
CA GLN A 21 -19.37 22.24 30.42
C GLN A 21 -18.61 23.59 30.45
N TYR A 22 -18.54 24.48 29.44
CA TYR A 22 -19.38 24.81 28.28
C TYR A 22 -18.64 25.85 27.37
N ILE A 23 -18.74 25.69 26.03
CA ILE A 23 -18.91 26.62 24.88
C ILE A 23 -18.29 28.06 24.81
N GLN A 24 -17.94 28.43 23.56
CA GLN A 24 -17.90 29.74 22.84
C GLN A 24 -16.52 30.41 22.66
N GLU A 25 -15.89 30.37 21.49
CA GLU A 25 -16.11 31.12 20.22
C GLU A 25 -15.39 32.49 20.18
N VAL A 26 -14.82 32.80 19.00
CA VAL A 26 -14.50 34.13 18.44
C VAL A 26 -13.08 34.73 18.66
N HIS A 27 -12.32 34.76 17.56
CA HIS A 27 -11.37 35.78 17.07
C HIS A 27 -10.26 36.34 17.99
N GLY A 28 -9.02 36.35 17.49
CA GLY A 28 -7.98 37.26 18.00
C GLY A 28 -6.53 36.77 17.97
N LEU A 29 -6.13 35.89 17.06
CA LEU A 29 -4.81 35.25 17.04
C LEU A 29 -3.61 36.15 16.65
N HIS A 30 -3.78 37.45 16.46
CA HIS A 30 -2.70 38.34 16.01
C HIS A 30 -2.14 39.30 17.08
N SER A 31 -2.69 39.35 18.30
CA SER A 31 -2.23 40.32 19.31
C SER A 31 -1.51 39.70 20.52
N VAL A 32 -1.63 38.39 20.75
CA VAL A 32 -1.02 37.72 21.93
C VAL A 32 0.44 37.32 21.69
N CYS A 33 0.85 37.08 20.44
CA CYS A 33 2.22 36.64 20.12
C CYS A 33 3.30 37.68 20.46
N VAL A 34 2.99 38.97 20.43
CA VAL A 34 3.98 40.03 20.70
C VAL A 34 4.30 40.15 22.20
N TRP A 35 3.38 39.76 23.07
CA TRP A 35 3.57 39.86 24.52
C TRP A 35 4.27 38.62 25.11
N PHE A 36 4.15 37.45 24.49
CA PHE A 36 4.88 36.25 24.92
C PHE A 36 6.38 36.31 24.63
N SER A 37 6.79 37.01 23.57
CA SER A 37 8.21 37.17 23.22
C SER A 37 8.97 38.10 24.18
N LEU A 38 8.30 39.03 24.87
CA LEU A 38 8.94 39.94 25.81
C LEU A 38 9.13 39.35 27.22
N LEU A 39 8.37 38.30 27.58
CA LEU A 39 8.47 37.63 28.88
C LEU A 39 9.56 36.54 28.91
N LEU A 40 9.94 36.00 27.76
CA LEU A 40 11.02 35.00 27.63
C LEU A 40 12.42 35.63 27.76
N LEU A 41 12.58 36.92 27.45
CA LEU A 41 13.84 37.65 27.61
C LEU A 41 14.18 38.03 29.06
N LEU A 42 13.23 37.91 30.00
CA LEU A 42 13.42 38.26 31.41
C LEU A 42 13.70 37.07 32.34
N ASN A 43 13.62 35.82 31.84
CA ASN A 43 13.75 34.62 32.68
C ASN A 43 14.93 33.69 32.33
N GLY A 44 15.82 34.08 31.40
CA GLY A 44 17.11 33.39 31.19
C GLY A 44 17.03 31.90 30.83
N LEU A 45 15.91 31.43 30.28
CA LEU A 45 15.78 30.06 29.78
C LEU A 45 16.11 30.06 28.28
N GLU A 46 17.27 29.53 27.94
CA GLU A 46 17.66 29.22 26.56
C GLU A 46 16.59 28.32 25.90
N PRO A 47 16.13 28.65 24.69
CA PRO A 47 15.19 27.78 23.98
C PRO A 47 15.89 26.48 23.59
N VAL A 48 15.44 25.36 24.17
CA VAL A 48 15.87 24.02 23.76
C VAL A 48 15.45 23.78 22.31
N SER A 49 16.45 23.80 21.43
CA SER A 49 16.55 23.30 20.06
C SER A 49 15.25 23.06 19.28
N VAL A 50 14.72 24.13 18.68
CA VAL A 50 13.78 24.05 17.54
C VAL A 50 14.50 23.60 16.26
N MET A 51 15.84 23.67 16.22
CA MET A 51 16.67 23.22 15.10
C MET A 51 16.62 21.69 14.93
N ALA A 52 16.72 20.94 16.02
CA ALA A 52 16.73 19.47 15.98
C ALA A 52 15.42 18.89 15.41
N ALA A 53 14.27 19.45 15.77
CA ALA A 53 12.97 19.03 15.25
C ALA A 53 12.78 19.40 13.76
N ARG A 54 13.38 20.50 13.30
CA ARG A 54 13.36 20.88 11.87
C ARG A 54 14.25 19.97 11.03
N GLU A 55 15.44 19.65 11.52
CA GLU A 55 16.34 18.70 10.86
C GLU A 55 15.72 17.32 10.76
N GLU A 56 15.16 16.81 11.87
CA GLU A 56 14.38 15.57 11.89
C GLU A 56 13.26 15.59 10.84
N VAL A 57 12.41 16.62 10.85
CA VAL A 57 11.27 16.75 9.89
C VAL A 57 11.72 16.75 8.43
N THR A 58 12.81 17.44 8.11
CA THR A 58 13.35 17.47 6.74
C THR A 58 13.94 16.14 6.29
N VAL A 59 14.56 15.38 7.21
CA VAL A 59 15.12 14.06 6.91
C VAL A 59 13.99 13.10 6.52
N TYR A 60 12.87 13.10 7.22
CA TYR A 60 11.74 12.22 6.90
C TYR A 60 11.10 12.59 5.57
N GLU A 61 10.91 13.88 5.27
CA GLU A 61 10.32 14.32 4.00
C GLU A 61 11.22 13.99 2.81
N ASP A 62 12.54 14.11 2.95
CA ASP A 62 13.51 13.74 1.92
C ASP A 62 13.64 12.21 1.75
N GLU A 63 13.57 11.43 2.84
CA GLU A 63 13.53 9.97 2.79
C GLU A 63 12.25 9.48 2.11
N ILE A 64 11.11 10.08 2.45
CA ILE A 64 9.80 9.79 1.84
C ILE A 64 9.85 10.14 0.34
N ARG A 65 10.34 11.33 -0.03
CA ARG A 65 10.45 11.75 -1.44
C ARG A 65 11.43 10.88 -2.23
N SER A 66 12.53 10.47 -1.62
CA SER A 66 13.48 9.52 -2.20
C SER A 66 12.87 8.12 -2.39
N HIS A 67 12.10 7.65 -1.40
CA HIS A 67 11.40 6.37 -1.46
C HIS A 67 10.33 6.37 -2.55
N TYR A 68 9.53 7.43 -2.67
CA TYR A 68 8.53 7.58 -3.74
C TYR A 68 9.16 7.79 -5.12
N GLY A 69 10.21 8.60 -5.23
CA GLY A 69 10.96 8.79 -6.49
C GLY A 69 11.74 7.54 -6.93
N ARG A 70 12.10 6.65 -5.99
CA ARG A 70 12.67 5.33 -6.28
C ARG A 70 11.59 4.35 -6.75
N LEU A 71 10.41 4.37 -6.13
CA LEU A 71 9.29 3.50 -6.51
C LEU A 71 8.80 3.83 -7.93
N GLU A 72 8.76 5.11 -8.31
CA GLU A 72 8.46 5.56 -9.68
C GLU A 72 9.47 5.07 -10.73
N LYS A 73 10.67 4.66 -10.32
CA LYS A 73 11.77 4.30 -11.24
C LYS A 73 11.87 2.79 -11.51
N MET A 74 11.20 1.93 -10.74
CA MET A 74 11.27 0.47 -10.85
C MET A 74 10.16 -0.09 -11.76
N THR A 75 10.12 0.34 -13.03
CA THR A 75 9.06 -0.03 -13.98
C THR A 75 8.97 -1.53 -14.28
N ASP A 76 10.04 -2.29 -14.03
CA ASP A 76 10.11 -3.73 -14.30
C ASP A 76 10.14 -4.57 -13.02
N LEU A 77 9.67 -4.06 -11.88
CA LEU A 77 9.64 -4.81 -10.61
C LEU A 77 8.68 -6.00 -10.73
N VAL A 78 9.22 -7.22 -10.66
CA VAL A 78 8.44 -8.46 -10.86
C VAL A 78 8.29 -9.30 -9.60
N ALA A 79 9.12 -9.09 -8.57
CA ALA A 79 9.04 -9.83 -7.32
C ALA A 79 9.66 -9.06 -6.15
N MET A 80 9.12 -9.33 -4.96
CA MET A 80 9.63 -8.85 -3.69
C MET A 80 9.60 -10.00 -2.68
N TRP A 81 10.53 -10.01 -1.74
CA TRP A 81 10.55 -10.92 -0.61
C TRP A 81 11.02 -10.18 0.65
N GLU A 82 10.42 -10.54 1.77
CA GLU A 82 10.91 -10.14 3.09
C GLU A 82 11.42 -11.42 3.78
N VAL A 83 12.70 -11.43 4.14
CA VAL A 83 13.35 -12.61 4.73
C VAL A 83 13.91 -12.28 6.11
N SER A 84 13.53 -13.07 7.11
CA SER A 84 14.13 -13.00 8.44
C SER A 84 15.41 -13.82 8.49
N LEU A 85 16.55 -13.15 8.62
CA LEU A 85 17.87 -13.72 8.84
C LEU A 85 18.34 -13.47 10.27
N SER A 86 19.51 -14.02 10.63
CA SER A 86 20.08 -13.88 11.97
C SER A 86 20.41 -12.43 12.35
N ASP A 87 20.65 -11.58 11.36
CA ASP A 87 21.05 -10.19 11.48
C ASP A 87 19.90 -9.20 11.25
N GLY A 88 18.69 -9.69 10.99
CA GLY A 88 17.50 -8.86 10.87
C GLY A 88 16.55 -9.31 9.77
N ILE A 89 15.56 -8.46 9.50
CA ILE A 89 14.66 -8.60 8.38
C ILE A 89 15.30 -7.89 7.18
N HIS A 90 15.40 -8.58 6.05
CA HIS A 90 15.93 -8.03 4.80
C HIS A 90 14.86 -8.01 3.72
N LYS A 91 14.79 -6.89 2.99
CA LYS A 91 13.90 -6.72 1.84
C LYS A 91 14.67 -6.98 0.56
N ILE A 92 14.18 -7.90 -0.26
CA ILE A 92 14.77 -8.27 -1.55
C ILE A 92 13.78 -7.89 -2.65
N GLU A 93 14.23 -7.14 -3.65
CA GLU A 93 13.43 -6.68 -4.78
C GLU A 93 14.10 -7.12 -6.08
N PHE A 94 13.30 -7.56 -7.05
CA PHE A 94 13.79 -8.05 -8.33
C PHE A 94 13.08 -7.42 -9.51
N GLU A 95 13.84 -6.76 -10.38
CA GLU A 95 13.38 -6.30 -11.68
C GLU A 95 13.74 -7.32 -12.77
N HIS A 96 12.79 -7.58 -13.68
CA HIS A 96 13.03 -8.40 -14.87
C HIS A 96 12.32 -7.82 -16.10
N GLY A 97 13.10 -7.28 -17.04
CA GLY A 97 12.60 -6.80 -18.31
C GLY A 97 12.47 -7.95 -19.31
N THR A 98 11.25 -8.33 -19.70
CA THR A 98 11.00 -9.46 -20.62
C THR A 98 11.35 -9.15 -22.08
N THR A 99 11.51 -7.87 -22.44
CA THR A 99 11.97 -7.45 -23.78
C THR A 99 13.49 -7.42 -23.91
N SER A 100 14.19 -6.89 -22.92
CA SER A 100 15.66 -6.73 -22.94
C SER A 100 16.42 -7.86 -22.25
N GLY A 101 15.73 -8.66 -21.44
CA GLY A 101 16.33 -9.56 -20.45
C GLY A 101 17.02 -8.83 -19.31
N LYS A 102 16.71 -7.55 -19.08
CA LYS A 102 17.26 -6.77 -17.95
C LYS A 102 16.97 -7.49 -16.64
N ARG A 103 17.96 -7.59 -15.76
CA ARG A 103 17.80 -8.12 -14.39
C ARG A 103 18.44 -7.16 -13.40
N VAL A 104 17.69 -6.76 -12.38
CA VAL A 104 18.23 -5.94 -11.29
C VAL A 104 17.78 -6.54 -9.95
N VAL A 105 18.73 -6.75 -9.05
CA VAL A 105 18.45 -7.22 -7.68
C VAL A 105 18.80 -6.11 -6.71
N TYR A 106 17.86 -5.77 -5.84
CA TYR A 106 18.09 -4.90 -4.70
C TYR A 106 17.94 -5.68 -3.39
N VAL A 107 18.80 -5.36 -2.43
CA VAL A 107 18.73 -5.85 -1.05
C VAL A 107 18.76 -4.63 -0.13
N ASP A 108 17.73 -4.47 0.68
CA ASP A 108 17.52 -3.32 1.58
C ASP A 108 17.63 -1.98 0.83
N GLY A 109 17.07 -1.95 -0.39
CA GLY A 109 17.13 -0.80 -1.28
C GLY A 109 18.51 -0.52 -1.89
N LYS A 110 19.51 -1.37 -1.67
CA LYS A 110 20.82 -1.26 -2.34
C LYS A 110 20.86 -2.20 -3.54
N GLU A 111 21.26 -1.68 -4.69
CA GLU A 111 21.50 -2.48 -5.88
C GLU A 111 22.70 -3.42 -5.67
N ILE A 112 22.47 -4.72 -5.83
CA ILE A 112 23.48 -5.77 -5.69
C ILE A 112 23.87 -6.37 -7.04
N ILE A 113 22.90 -6.49 -7.95
CA ILE A 113 23.11 -7.00 -9.30
C ILE A 113 22.41 -6.07 -10.28
N ARG A 114 23.08 -5.73 -11.38
CA ARG A 114 22.47 -5.14 -12.58
C ARG A 114 23.02 -5.82 -13.82
N LYS A 115 22.10 -6.23 -14.70
CA LYS A 115 22.37 -6.68 -16.06
C LYS A 115 21.38 -5.97 -16.96
N ASP A 116 21.85 -5.06 -17.79
CA ASP A 116 20.95 -4.26 -18.64
C ASP A 116 20.41 -5.04 -19.84
N TRP A 117 21.09 -6.12 -20.23
CA TRP A 117 20.69 -6.94 -21.36
C TRP A 117 21.06 -8.42 -21.18
N MET A 118 20.12 -9.31 -21.49
CA MET A 118 20.34 -10.76 -21.57
C MET A 118 19.50 -11.39 -22.68
N PHE A 119 20.13 -12.21 -23.52
CA PHE A 119 19.40 -12.97 -24.54
C PHE A 119 18.44 -14.02 -23.95
N LYS A 120 18.81 -14.62 -22.81
CA LYS A 120 18.03 -15.67 -22.16
C LYS A 120 17.23 -15.08 -21.00
N LEU A 121 15.90 -15.21 -21.06
CA LEU A 121 14.98 -14.68 -20.05
C LEU A 121 14.88 -15.57 -18.80
N VAL A 122 15.01 -16.89 -18.95
CA VAL A 122 15.05 -17.84 -17.82
C VAL A 122 16.48 -18.03 -17.27
N GLY A 123 16.60 -18.51 -16.04
CA GLY A 123 17.90 -18.77 -15.41
C GLY A 123 17.89 -18.44 -13.92
N LYS A 124 19.04 -18.02 -13.39
CA LYS A 124 19.14 -17.68 -11.97
C LYS A 124 20.15 -16.58 -11.71
N GLU A 125 19.93 -15.86 -10.62
CA GLU A 125 20.84 -14.84 -10.08
C GLU A 125 21.15 -15.17 -8.62
N THR A 126 22.44 -15.26 -8.29
CA THR A 126 22.91 -15.60 -6.95
C THR A 126 23.63 -14.40 -6.34
N PHE A 127 23.28 -14.03 -5.12
CA PHE A 127 23.80 -12.84 -4.43
C PHE A 127 23.86 -13.04 -2.91
N PRO A 128 24.69 -12.27 -2.19
CA PRO A 128 24.71 -12.28 -0.73
C PRO A 128 23.63 -11.35 -0.14
N VAL A 129 23.11 -11.71 1.03
CA VAL A 129 22.13 -10.93 1.82
C VAL A 129 22.64 -10.74 3.24
N GLY A 130 22.51 -9.53 3.77
CA GLY A 130 22.84 -9.19 5.15
C GLY A 130 24.34 -9.15 5.47
N ALA A 131 24.66 -8.84 6.73
CA ALA A 131 26.00 -8.81 7.31
C ALA A 131 26.66 -10.20 7.31
N SER A 132 25.88 -11.28 7.48
CA SER A 132 26.39 -12.65 7.41
C SER A 132 26.67 -13.14 5.99
N GLN A 133 26.39 -12.32 4.96
CA GLN A 133 26.56 -12.66 3.55
C GLN A 133 25.86 -13.97 3.18
N THR A 134 24.66 -14.16 3.71
CA THR A 134 23.85 -15.36 3.48
C THR A 134 23.58 -15.49 1.99
N LYS A 135 23.91 -16.65 1.42
CA LYS A 135 23.73 -16.90 -0.01
C LYS A 135 22.25 -17.02 -0.35
N ALA A 136 21.77 -16.15 -1.24
CA ALA A 136 20.44 -16.19 -1.82
C ALA A 136 20.53 -16.48 -3.33
N THR A 137 19.50 -17.09 -3.89
CA THR A 137 19.39 -17.31 -5.35
C THR A 137 17.96 -17.07 -5.81
N ILE A 138 17.77 -16.18 -6.78
CA ILE A 138 16.50 -16.03 -7.49
C ILE A 138 16.55 -16.95 -8.71
N ASN A 139 15.58 -17.84 -8.84
CA ASN A 139 15.35 -18.65 -10.04
C ASN A 139 14.22 -18.02 -10.87
N ILE A 140 14.37 -18.06 -12.19
CA ILE A 140 13.45 -17.54 -13.18
C ILE A 140 13.09 -18.71 -14.09
N ASP A 141 11.87 -19.20 -13.96
CA ASP A 141 11.38 -20.36 -14.68
C ASP A 141 10.27 -19.94 -15.64
N ALA A 142 10.25 -20.49 -16.85
CA ALA A 142 9.15 -20.29 -17.77
C ALA A 142 7.97 -21.17 -17.35
N VAL A 143 6.77 -20.59 -17.34
CA VAL A 143 5.51 -21.30 -17.12
C VAL A 143 4.62 -21.18 -18.38
N SER A 144 3.47 -21.85 -18.38
CA SER A 144 2.53 -21.78 -19.51
C SER A 144 2.06 -20.35 -19.79
N GLY A 145 1.66 -20.08 -21.04
CA GLY A 145 1.10 -18.76 -21.41
C GLY A 145 2.12 -17.62 -21.52
N PHE A 146 3.38 -17.93 -21.86
CA PHE A 146 4.47 -16.93 -22.01
C PHE A 146 4.79 -16.13 -20.73
N ALA A 147 4.47 -16.69 -19.56
CA ALA A 147 4.74 -16.08 -18.26
C ALA A 147 5.99 -16.68 -17.57
N TYR A 148 6.45 -16.01 -16.52
CA TYR A 148 7.61 -16.42 -15.73
C TYR A 148 7.26 -16.53 -14.23
N GLU A 149 7.77 -17.58 -13.58
CA GLU A 149 7.75 -17.74 -12.12
C GLU A 149 9.10 -17.31 -11.55
N TYR A 150 9.06 -16.65 -10.38
CA TYR A 150 10.24 -16.22 -9.65
C TYR A 150 10.25 -16.85 -8.25
N THR A 151 11.34 -17.56 -7.93
CA THR A 151 11.49 -18.24 -6.64
C THR A 151 12.79 -17.80 -5.99
N LEU A 152 12.75 -17.42 -4.71
CA LEU A 152 13.92 -17.09 -3.92
C LEU A 152 14.34 -18.28 -3.05
N ASP A 153 15.54 -18.81 -3.29
CA ASP A 153 16.15 -19.83 -2.45
C ASP A 153 17.13 -19.19 -1.46
N ILE A 154 16.90 -19.41 -0.16
CA ILE A 154 17.82 -18.98 0.90
C ILE A 154 17.91 -20.07 1.98
N ASN A 155 19.12 -20.44 2.39
CA ASN A 155 19.36 -21.51 3.39
C ASN A 155 18.66 -22.85 3.07
N GLY A 156 18.57 -23.21 1.79
CA GLY A 156 17.89 -24.44 1.34
C GLY A 156 16.37 -24.40 1.46
N LYS A 157 15.77 -23.25 1.79
CA LYS A 157 14.33 -23.02 1.73
C LYS A 157 13.99 -22.20 0.50
N SER A 158 13.06 -22.72 -0.30
CA SER A 158 12.50 -22.01 -1.44
C SER A 158 11.28 -21.21 -0.99
N LEU A 159 11.40 -19.89 -1.10
CA LEU A 159 10.33 -18.94 -0.87
C LEU A 159 9.76 -18.55 -2.23
N LYS A 160 8.59 -19.08 -2.55
CA LYS A 160 7.81 -18.55 -3.65
C LYS A 160 7.47 -17.08 -3.37
N LYS A 161 7.43 -16.30 -4.45
CA LYS A 161 7.13 -14.87 -4.51
C LYS A 161 6.29 -14.33 -3.34
N TYR A 162 6.75 -13.28 -2.66
CA TYR A 162 5.89 -12.39 -1.88
C TYR A 162 5.48 -11.20 -2.77
N MET A 163 4.53 -11.45 -3.68
CA MET A 163 3.67 -10.38 -4.21
C MET A 163 2.23 -10.80 -3.92
N GLU A 164 1.75 -10.42 -2.74
CA GLU A 164 0.44 -9.78 -2.71
C GLU A 164 0.56 -8.51 -3.58
N ASN A 165 -0.06 -8.38 -4.75
CA ASN A 165 -1.17 -9.12 -5.30
C ASN A 165 -1.29 -8.60 -6.74
N ARG A 166 -1.54 -9.44 -7.75
CA ARG A 166 -2.00 -8.94 -9.06
C ARG A 166 -3.30 -8.13 -8.89
N SER A 167 -4.05 -8.42 -7.81
CA SER A 167 -5.20 -7.63 -7.35
C SER A 167 -4.89 -6.20 -6.89
N LYS A 168 -3.62 -5.78 -6.72
CA LYS A 168 -3.28 -4.38 -6.38
C LYS A 168 -3.16 -3.47 -7.59
N THR A 169 -2.75 -4.00 -8.73
CA THR A 169 -2.58 -3.25 -9.99
C THR A 169 -3.74 -3.48 -10.94
N THR A 170 -4.39 -4.64 -10.86
CA THR A 170 -5.51 -4.99 -11.74
C THR A 170 -6.59 -5.72 -10.98
N ASN A 171 -7.86 -5.57 -11.34
CA ASN A 171 -8.88 -6.56 -10.98
C ASN A 171 -9.22 -7.40 -12.21
N THR A 172 -9.45 -8.70 -12.03
CA THR A 172 -9.76 -9.61 -13.13
C THR A 172 -11.07 -10.34 -12.86
N TRP A 173 -11.92 -10.42 -13.87
CA TRP A 173 -13.15 -11.19 -13.84
C TRP A 173 -13.20 -12.14 -15.03
N VAL A 174 -13.66 -13.35 -14.79
CA VAL A 174 -13.92 -14.35 -15.83
C VAL A 174 -15.39 -14.70 -15.78
N LEU A 175 -16.07 -14.52 -16.90
CA LEU A 175 -17.50 -14.74 -17.05
C LEU A 175 -17.80 -15.35 -18.41
N HIS A 176 -18.97 -15.96 -18.52
CA HIS A 176 -19.44 -16.57 -19.76
C HIS A 176 -20.64 -15.77 -20.27
N LEU A 177 -20.52 -15.15 -21.44
CA LEU A 177 -21.55 -14.31 -22.07
C LEU A 177 -21.83 -14.82 -23.48
N ASP A 178 -23.09 -14.96 -23.84
CA ASP A 178 -23.55 -15.39 -25.18
C ASP A 178 -22.87 -16.66 -25.75
N GLY A 179 -22.43 -17.57 -24.88
CA GLY A 179 -21.75 -18.80 -25.31
C GLY A 179 -20.22 -18.71 -25.39
N GLU A 180 -19.64 -17.56 -25.06
CA GLU A 180 -18.20 -17.28 -25.14
C GLU A 180 -17.61 -16.92 -23.77
N ASP A 181 -16.39 -17.39 -23.51
CA ASP A 181 -15.65 -17.02 -22.31
C ASP A 181 -15.05 -15.61 -22.48
N CYS A 182 -15.35 -14.76 -21.50
CA CYS A 182 -14.89 -13.37 -21.44
C CYS A 182 -13.99 -13.19 -20.23
N ARG A 183 -12.82 -12.59 -20.46
CA ARG A 183 -11.90 -12.14 -19.42
C ARG A 183 -11.84 -10.62 -19.42
N VAL A 184 -12.42 -10.03 -18.38
CA VAL A 184 -12.42 -8.59 -18.15
C VAL A 184 -11.31 -8.25 -17.17
N VAL A 185 -10.49 -7.26 -17.50
CA VAL A 185 -9.39 -6.79 -16.65
C VAL A 185 -9.51 -5.27 -16.50
N LEU A 186 -9.59 -4.78 -15.27
CA LEU A 186 -9.40 -3.37 -14.94
C LEU A 186 -7.93 -3.15 -14.60
N GLU A 187 -7.29 -2.18 -15.24
CA GLU A 187 -5.98 -1.66 -14.82
C GLU A 187 -6.18 -0.45 -13.92
N LYS A 188 -5.80 -0.54 -12.64
CA LYS A 188 -6.15 0.45 -11.60
C LYS A 188 -5.39 1.77 -11.75
N ASP A 189 -4.24 1.75 -12.38
CA ASP A 189 -3.39 2.92 -12.54
C ASP A 189 -3.87 3.79 -13.70
N THR A 190 -4.22 3.18 -14.83
CA THR A 190 -4.72 3.87 -16.03
C THR A 190 -6.25 3.97 -16.06
N MET A 191 -6.93 3.18 -15.24
CA MET A 191 -8.38 2.93 -15.29
C MET A 191 -8.85 2.34 -16.62
N ASP A 192 -7.95 1.76 -17.41
CA ASP A 192 -8.30 1.08 -18.66
C ASP A 192 -9.05 -0.23 -18.37
N VAL A 193 -10.09 -0.47 -19.16
CA VAL A 193 -10.84 -1.73 -19.13
C VAL A 193 -10.48 -2.54 -20.36
N TRP A 194 -10.12 -3.80 -20.16
CA TRP A 194 -9.77 -4.72 -21.22
C TRP A 194 -10.73 -5.91 -21.24
N CYS A 195 -11.19 -6.33 -22.42
CA CYS A 195 -11.93 -7.58 -22.59
C CYS A 195 -11.22 -8.46 -23.61
N ASN A 196 -10.85 -9.68 -23.23
CA ASN A 196 -10.16 -10.65 -24.09
C ASN A 196 -8.94 -10.04 -24.82
N GLY A 197 -8.21 -9.16 -24.13
CA GLY A 197 -7.01 -8.50 -24.65
C GLY A 197 -7.25 -7.28 -25.55
N ARG A 198 -8.50 -6.79 -25.66
CA ARG A 198 -8.85 -5.55 -26.37
C ARG A 198 -9.21 -4.45 -25.37
N ASN A 199 -8.67 -3.25 -25.56
CA ASN A 199 -9.03 -2.08 -24.76
C ASN A 199 -10.48 -1.67 -25.13
N MET A 200 -11.29 -1.41 -24.12
CA MET A 200 -12.71 -1.09 -24.23
C MET A 200 -12.92 0.43 -24.21
N GLU A 201 -13.88 0.90 -25.01
CA GLU A 201 -14.37 2.26 -24.85
C GLU A 201 -15.18 2.36 -23.55
N THR A 202 -14.85 3.34 -22.71
CA THR A 202 -15.44 3.50 -21.37
C THR A 202 -16.01 4.89 -21.15
N ALA A 203 -17.03 4.99 -20.31
CA ALA A 203 -17.59 6.24 -19.83
C ALA A 203 -17.63 6.25 -18.29
N GLY A 204 -17.06 7.29 -17.67
CA GLY A 204 -17.03 7.45 -16.22
C GLY A 204 -18.18 8.30 -15.69
N GLU A 205 -18.81 7.85 -14.60
CA GLU A 205 -19.85 8.57 -13.86
C GLU A 205 -19.47 8.65 -12.36
N PHE A 206 -19.74 9.79 -11.74
CA PHE A 206 -19.59 9.96 -10.29
C PHE A 206 -20.94 9.74 -9.62
N VAL A 207 -20.99 8.83 -8.65
CA VAL A 207 -22.18 8.48 -7.89
C VAL A 207 -21.97 8.76 -6.39
N ASP A 208 -23.05 8.80 -5.62
CA ASP A 208 -23.01 9.18 -4.19
C ASP A 208 -22.08 8.28 -3.35
N ASP A 209 -21.87 7.03 -3.76
CA ASP A 209 -21.05 6.03 -3.06
C ASP A 209 -19.72 5.69 -3.76
N GLY A 210 -19.35 6.40 -4.84
CA GLY A 210 -18.13 6.10 -5.57
C GLY A 210 -18.07 6.60 -7.01
N THR A 211 -17.41 5.83 -7.86
CA THR A 211 -17.34 6.06 -9.32
C THR A 211 -17.76 4.80 -10.05
N GLU A 212 -18.46 4.97 -11.16
CA GLU A 212 -18.86 3.89 -12.05
C GLU A 212 -18.21 4.08 -13.42
N THR A 213 -17.61 3.02 -13.94
CA THR A 213 -17.00 2.99 -15.28
C THR A 213 -17.84 2.06 -16.15
N HIS A 214 -18.58 2.64 -17.10
CA HIS A 214 -19.50 1.92 -17.99
C HIS A 214 -18.83 1.53 -19.29
N PHE A 215 -19.16 0.35 -19.80
CA PHE A 215 -18.73 -0.19 -21.09
C PHE A 215 -19.71 -1.28 -21.55
N SER A 216 -19.58 -1.75 -22.79
CA SER A 216 -20.44 -2.80 -23.33
C SER A 216 -19.63 -3.97 -23.87
N ILE A 217 -20.11 -5.20 -23.63
CA ILE A 217 -19.59 -6.43 -24.24
C ILE A 217 -20.71 -7.02 -25.09
N GLY A 218 -20.61 -6.90 -26.42
CA GLY A 218 -21.70 -7.33 -27.30
C GLY A 218 -22.97 -6.51 -27.05
N ASN A 219 -24.06 -7.16 -26.64
CA ASN A 219 -25.33 -6.52 -26.29
C ASN A 219 -25.54 -6.39 -24.76
N HIS A 220 -24.50 -6.64 -23.96
CA HIS A 220 -24.57 -6.58 -22.51
C HIS A 220 -24.02 -5.26 -22.00
N ASP A 221 -24.75 -4.67 -21.07
CA ASP A 221 -24.34 -3.46 -20.37
C ASP A 221 -23.51 -3.85 -19.14
N CYS A 222 -22.30 -3.31 -19.07
CA CYS A 222 -21.34 -3.60 -18.02
C CYS A 222 -20.97 -2.31 -17.28
N CYS A 223 -20.79 -2.40 -15.96
CA CYS A 223 -20.13 -1.34 -15.21
C CYS A 223 -19.14 -1.91 -14.19
N ILE A 224 -18.06 -1.18 -13.97
CA ILE A 224 -17.17 -1.42 -12.84
C ILE A 224 -17.44 -0.31 -11.83
N LYS A 225 -17.92 -0.69 -10.65
CA LYS A 225 -18.17 0.22 -9.55
C LYS A 225 -17.00 0.24 -8.58
N ALA A 226 -16.50 1.43 -8.27
CA ALA A 226 -15.38 1.67 -7.37
C ALA A 226 -15.87 2.37 -6.10
N VAL A 227 -15.82 1.68 -4.96
CA VAL A 227 -16.29 2.18 -3.65
C VAL A 227 -15.13 2.25 -2.67
N SER A 228 -15.03 3.35 -1.92
CA SER A 228 -14.06 3.46 -0.84
C SER A 228 -14.47 2.54 0.32
N SER A 229 -13.60 1.61 0.71
CA SER A 229 -13.87 0.66 1.81
C SER A 229 -14.01 1.33 3.20
N GLY A 230 -13.69 2.62 3.34
CA GLY A 230 -13.69 3.35 4.61
C GLY A 230 -12.62 2.88 5.61
N LYS A 231 -11.89 1.80 5.31
CA LYS A 231 -10.82 1.25 6.13
C LYS A 231 -9.47 1.59 5.51
N ARG A 232 -8.60 2.19 6.32
CA ARG A 232 -7.26 2.69 5.92
C ARG A 232 -6.34 1.62 5.30
N ARG A 233 -6.63 0.32 5.47
CA ARG A 233 -5.84 -0.81 4.96
C ARG A 233 -6.41 -1.50 3.71
N GLU A 234 -7.70 -1.38 3.41
CA GLU A 234 -8.36 -2.16 2.34
C GLU A 234 -8.48 -1.39 1.00
N GLY A 235 -8.39 -0.05 1.03
CA GLY A 235 -8.34 0.77 -0.20
C GLY A 235 -9.68 0.89 -0.93
N ILE A 236 -9.63 1.09 -2.25
CA ILE A 236 -10.80 1.17 -3.14
C ILE A 236 -11.14 -0.25 -3.61
N ILE A 237 -12.40 -0.66 -3.38
CA ILE A 237 -12.94 -1.94 -3.83
C ILE A 237 -13.59 -1.72 -5.19
N HIS A 238 -13.27 -2.59 -6.15
CA HIS A 238 -13.88 -2.57 -7.47
C HIS A 238 -14.74 -3.82 -7.65
N THR A 239 -15.95 -3.63 -8.16
CA THR A 239 -16.92 -4.69 -8.42
C THR A 239 -17.36 -4.60 -9.87
N LEU A 240 -17.27 -5.70 -10.62
CA LEU A 240 -17.85 -5.79 -11.97
C LEU A 240 -19.33 -6.17 -11.86
N ILE A 241 -20.18 -5.44 -12.57
CA ILE A 241 -21.61 -5.70 -12.71
C ILE A 241 -21.90 -5.87 -14.20
N VAL A 242 -22.63 -6.93 -14.56
CA VAL A 242 -23.09 -7.20 -15.92
C VAL A 242 -24.58 -7.53 -15.87
N ASP A 243 -25.41 -6.80 -16.63
CA ASP A 243 -26.88 -6.92 -16.62
C ASP A 243 -27.46 -6.99 -15.19
N ASP A 244 -27.08 -6.03 -14.35
CA ASP A 244 -27.46 -5.92 -12.93
C ASP A 244 -27.00 -7.09 -12.03
N ARG A 245 -26.01 -7.88 -12.46
CA ARG A 245 -25.44 -8.97 -11.66
C ARG A 245 -23.97 -8.75 -11.35
N GLU A 246 -23.64 -8.81 -10.07
CA GLU A 246 -22.24 -8.79 -9.63
C GLU A 246 -21.49 -10.05 -10.06
N ILE A 247 -20.30 -9.84 -10.61
CA ILE A 247 -19.39 -10.90 -11.03
C ILE A 247 -18.29 -11.03 -9.98
N PRO A 248 -18.06 -12.23 -9.41
CA PRO A 248 -17.00 -12.43 -8.43
C PRO A 248 -15.63 -12.23 -9.09
N GLU A 249 -14.73 -11.55 -8.37
CA GLU A 249 -13.34 -11.41 -8.81
C GLU A 249 -12.69 -12.80 -8.94
N SER A 250 -11.92 -12.99 -10.00
CA SER A 250 -11.14 -14.19 -10.23
C SER A 250 -9.85 -14.14 -9.40
N THR A 251 -9.64 -15.15 -8.56
CA THR A 251 -8.37 -15.38 -7.90
C THR A 251 -7.41 -16.09 -8.87
N GLU A 252 -6.73 -15.33 -9.73
CA GLU A 252 -5.57 -15.81 -10.51
C GLU A 252 -4.26 -15.68 -9.72
#